data_AF-G9K787-F1
#
_entry.id   AF-G9K787-F1
#
_cell.length_a   1.000
_cell.length_b   1.000
_cell.length_c   1.000
_cell.angle_alpha   90.00
_cell.angle_beta   90.00
_cell.angle_gamma   90.00
#
_symmetry.space_group_name_H-M   'P 1'
#
loop_
_entity.id
_entity.type
_entity.pdbx_description
1 polymer ?
#
loop_
_entity_poly.entity_id
_entity_poly.type
_entity_poly.pdbx_seq_one_letter_code
_entity_poly.pdbx_strand_id
1 'polypeptide(L)'
;LGGNSQTIMIACVSPSDRDFMETLNTLKYANRARNIKNKVVVNQDKTSQQISALRAEIARLQMELMEYKAGKRVIGEDGAEGYSDLFRENAMLQKENGALRLRVKAMQEAIDAINNRVTHLMSQEANLLLAKAG
;
A
#
# COMPACT_ATOMS: atom_id res chain seq x y z
N LEU A 1 23.69 -11.77 33.29
CA LEU A 1 22.92 -12.63 34.23
C LEU A 1 21.96 -11.73 35.01
N GLY A 2 20.66 -12.04 35.05
CA GLY A 2 19.61 -11.20 35.65
C GLY A 2 18.79 -10.34 34.67
N GLY A 3 18.85 -10.60 33.36
CA GLY A 3 18.21 -9.79 32.32
C GLY A 3 17.17 -10.56 31.48
N ASN A 4 16.89 -10.07 30.27
CA ASN A 4 16.00 -10.71 29.30
C ASN A 4 16.74 -11.76 28.47
N SER A 5 17.02 -12.92 29.08
CA SER A 5 17.67 -14.05 28.41
C SER A 5 17.31 -15.36 29.12
N GLN A 6 17.08 -16.42 28.35
CA GLN A 6 17.04 -17.77 28.89
C GLN A 6 18.48 -18.26 29.02
N THR A 7 18.90 -18.59 30.23
CA THR A 7 20.29 -18.96 30.52
C THR A 7 20.35 -20.34 31.17
N ILE A 8 21.26 -21.17 30.70
CA ILE A 8 21.61 -22.47 31.28
C ILE A 8 23.05 -22.40 31.75
N MET A 9 23.33 -22.91 32.94
CA MET A 9 24.68 -23.14 33.44
C MET A 9 24.90 -24.64 33.60
N ILE A 10 25.97 -25.16 32.99
CA ILE A 10 26.41 -26.54 33.17
C ILE A 10 27.68 -26.51 34.01
N ALA A 11 27.64 -27.17 35.16
CA ALA A 11 28.79 -27.31 36.04
C ALA A 11 29.47 -28.66 35.76
N CYS A 12 30.67 -28.62 35.18
CA CYS A 12 31.48 -29.81 34.95
C CYS A 12 32.41 -30.01 36.15
N VAL A 13 32.42 -31.21 36.72
CA VAL A 13 33.23 -31.57 37.90
C VAL A 13 33.91 -32.91 37.70
N SER A 14 35.03 -33.10 38.40
CA SER A 14 35.81 -34.34 38.40
C SER A 14 35.40 -35.22 39.58
N PRO A 15 35.26 -36.55 39.40
CA PRO A 15 34.99 -37.47 40.51
C PRO A 15 36.25 -37.82 41.33
N SER A 16 37.42 -37.28 40.97
CA SER A 16 38.69 -37.56 41.65
C SER A 16 38.78 -36.85 43.00
N ASP A 17 39.27 -37.56 44.02
CA ASP A 17 39.49 -37.01 45.36
C ASP A 17 40.50 -35.85 45.37
N ARG A 18 41.44 -35.84 44.41
CA ARG A 18 42.43 -34.77 44.27
C ARG A 18 41.78 -33.42 43.94
N ASP A 19 40.64 -33.46 43.27
CA ASP A 19 39.90 -32.28 42.81
C ASP A 19 38.75 -31.91 43.76
N PHE A 20 38.69 -32.52 44.96
CA PHE A 20 37.59 -32.36 45.90
C PHE A 20 37.27 -30.90 46.21
N MET A 21 38.31 -30.09 46.49
CA MET A 21 38.13 -28.67 46.83
C MET A 21 37.58 -27.85 45.66
N GLU A 22 38.06 -28.09 44.44
CA GLU A 22 37.59 -27.39 43.24
C GLU A 22 36.17 -27.83 42.85
N THR A 23 35.88 -29.12 42.99
CA THR A 23 34.53 -29.67 42.81
C THR A 23 33.54 -29.02 43.79
N LEU A 24 33.92 -28.91 45.07
CA LEU A 24 33.11 -28.22 46.08
C LEU A 24 32.87 -26.75 45.74
N ASN A 25 33.91 -26.03 45.31
CA ASN A 25 33.81 -24.63 44.93
C ASN A 25 32.89 -24.43 43.70
N THR A 26 33.02 -25.30 42.70
CA THR A 26 32.20 -25.31 41.49
C THR A 26 30.72 -25.56 41.82
N LEU A 27 30.43 -26.55 42.68
CA LEU A 27 29.07 -26.85 43.12
C LEU A 27 28.46 -25.71 43.95
N LYS A 28 29.26 -25.06 44.82
CA LYS A 28 28.82 -23.87 45.57
C LYS A 28 28.46 -22.72 44.63
N TYR A 29 29.27 -22.48 43.59
CA TYR A 29 28.96 -21.46 42.60
C TYR A 29 27.70 -21.81 41.80
N ALA A 30 27.58 -23.06 41.33
CA ALA A 30 26.38 -23.54 40.62
C ALA A 30 25.10 -23.37 41.45
N ASN A 31 25.18 -23.63 42.76
CA ASN A 31 24.07 -23.41 43.68
C ASN A 31 23.69 -21.91 43.76
N ARG A 32 24.67 -21.00 43.86
CA ARG A 32 24.40 -19.55 43.82
C ARG A 32 23.83 -19.12 42.48
N ALA A 33 24.37 -19.62 41.37
CA ALA A 33 23.92 -19.27 40.02
C ALA A 33 22.47 -19.71 39.75
N ARG A 34 22.03 -20.84 40.33
CA ARG A 34 20.63 -21.29 40.29
C ARG A 34 19.66 -20.25 40.86
N ASN A 35 20.10 -19.45 41.83
CA ASN A 35 19.25 -18.45 42.48
C ASN A 35 19.15 -17.12 41.70
N ILE A 36 19.90 -16.99 40.59
CA ILE A 36 19.81 -15.81 39.73
C ILE A 36 18.49 -15.85 38.96
N LYS A 37 17.62 -14.86 39.21
CA LYS A 37 16.34 -14.72 38.52
C LYS A 37 16.50 -13.85 37.27
N ASN A 38 16.31 -14.45 36.10
CA ASN A 38 16.17 -13.71 34.84
C ASN A 38 14.70 -13.34 34.63
N LYS A 39 14.46 -12.14 34.11
CA LYS A 39 13.12 -11.71 33.68
C LYS A 39 13.05 -11.80 32.17
N VAL A 40 12.67 -12.98 31.68
CA VAL A 40 12.53 -13.22 30.24
C VAL A 40 11.20 -12.65 29.76
N VAL A 41 11.28 -11.84 28.73
CA VAL A 41 10.13 -11.24 28.04
C VAL A 41 10.27 -11.62 26.57
N VAL A 42 9.17 -12.01 25.93
CA VAL A 42 9.15 -12.23 24.48
C VAL A 42 9.66 -10.97 23.81
N ASN A 43 10.73 -11.10 23.04
CA ASN A 43 11.22 -10.02 22.18
C ASN A 43 10.19 -9.83 21.06
N GLN A 44 9.12 -9.12 21.37
CA GLN A 44 8.28 -8.53 20.35
C GLN A 44 9.20 -7.65 19.53
N ASP A 45 9.09 -7.77 18.22
CA ASP A 45 9.94 -7.06 17.29
C ASP A 45 9.51 -5.60 17.25
N LYS A 46 9.79 -4.88 18.35
CA LYS A 46 9.46 -3.47 18.54
C LYS A 46 10.08 -2.64 17.43
N THR A 47 11.25 -3.07 16.96
CA THR A 47 11.91 -2.50 15.78
C THR A 47 11.06 -2.71 14.54
N SER A 48 10.60 -3.93 14.24
CA SER A 48 9.69 -4.15 13.11
C SER A 48 8.35 -3.41 13.25
N GLN A 49 7.78 -3.32 14.45
CA GLN A 49 6.55 -2.56 14.69
C GLN A 49 6.78 -1.06 14.47
N GLN A 50 7.88 -0.50 14.98
CA GLN A 50 8.27 0.89 14.75
C GLN A 50 8.54 1.15 13.27
N ILE A 51 9.26 0.27 12.58
CA ILE A 51 9.50 0.37 11.14
C ILE A 51 8.18 0.34 10.37
N SER A 52 7.24 -0.54 10.75
CA SER A 52 5.93 -0.61 10.11
C SER A 52 5.13 0.68 10.32
N ALA A 53 5.11 1.22 11.53
CA ALA A 53 4.44 2.49 11.84
C ALA A 53 5.07 3.66 11.07
N LEU A 54 6.40 3.74 11.03
CA LEU A 54 7.12 4.77 10.29
C LEU A 54 6.87 4.67 8.78
N ARG A 55 6.83 3.45 8.21
CA ARG A 55 6.50 3.25 6.80
C ARG A 55 5.08 3.69 6.46
N ALA A 56 4.12 3.41 7.34
CA ALA A 56 2.74 3.85 7.17
C ALA A 56 2.65 5.39 7.19
N GLU A 57 3.37 6.03 8.11
CA GLU A 57 3.39 7.50 8.20
C GLU A 57 4.08 8.14 6.99
N ILE A 58 5.19 7.58 6.52
CA ILE A 58 5.86 8.03 5.28
C ILE A 58 4.89 7.93 4.10
N ALA A 59 4.15 6.82 3.95
CA ALA A 59 3.18 6.66 2.88
C ALA A 59 2.05 7.70 2.97
N ARG A 60 1.55 7.97 4.17
CA ARG A 60 0.53 9.01 4.42
C ARG A 60 1.03 10.39 4.00
N LEU A 61 2.23 10.78 4.45
CA LEU A 61 2.84 12.06 4.14
C LEU A 61 3.18 12.20 2.65
N GLN A 62 3.62 11.12 1.99
CA GLN A 62 3.85 11.11 0.54
C GLN A 62 2.56 11.34 -0.25
N MET A 63 1.46 10.72 0.18
CA MET A 63 0.15 10.92 -0.44
C MET A 63 -0.31 12.37 -0.27
N GLU A 64 -0.20 12.91 0.93
CA GLU A 64 -0.53 14.30 1.24
C GLU A 64 0.30 15.28 0.39
N LEU A 65 1.62 15.07 0.28
CA LEU A 65 2.49 15.85 -0.61
C LEU A 65 2.09 15.74 -2.09
N MET A 66 1.65 14.57 -2.55
CA MET A 66 1.12 14.43 -3.92
C MET A 66 -0.16 15.25 -4.09
N GLU A 67 -1.05 15.27 -3.10
CA GLU A 67 -2.27 16.08 -3.15
C GLU A 67 -1.96 17.58 -3.19
N TYR A 68 -0.96 18.05 -2.45
CA TYR A 68 -0.47 19.44 -2.53
C TYR A 68 0.14 19.75 -3.90
N LYS A 69 1.01 18.88 -4.43
CA LYS A 69 1.63 19.07 -5.75
C LYS A 69 0.62 19.05 -6.89
N ALA A 70 -0.44 18.27 -6.75
CA ALA A 70 -1.56 18.23 -7.71
C ALA A 70 -2.51 19.44 -7.56
N GLY A 71 -2.27 20.33 -6.59
CA GLY A 71 -3.14 21.47 -6.31
C GLY A 71 -4.50 21.07 -5.75
N LYS A 72 -4.67 19.83 -5.30
CA LYS A 72 -5.90 19.31 -4.68
C LYS A 72 -6.05 19.80 -3.25
N ARG A 73 -4.95 19.84 -2.50
CA ARG A 73 -4.85 20.52 -1.19
C ARG A 73 -4.14 21.85 -1.36
N VAL A 74 -4.62 22.86 -0.66
CA VAL A 74 -4.05 24.21 -0.59
C VAL A 74 -3.98 24.65 0.85
N ILE A 75 -2.96 25.45 1.17
CA ILE A 75 -2.79 26.05 2.49
C ILE A 75 -3.27 27.51 2.35
N GLY A 76 -4.27 27.89 3.14
CA GLY A 76 -4.75 29.27 3.21
C GLY A 76 -3.70 30.20 3.82
N GLU A 77 -3.85 31.52 3.65
CA GLU A 77 -2.94 32.51 4.24
C GLU A 77 -2.92 32.47 5.79
N ASP A 78 -3.97 31.93 6.39
CA ASP A 78 -4.14 31.66 7.82
C ASP A 78 -3.50 30.32 8.27
N GLY A 79 -2.90 29.57 7.35
CA GLY A 79 -2.32 28.26 7.60
C GLY A 79 -3.35 27.13 7.67
N ALA A 80 -4.63 27.39 7.38
CA ALA A 80 -5.66 26.35 7.36
C ALA A 80 -5.49 25.43 6.14
N GLU A 81 -5.54 24.12 6.37
CA GLU A 81 -5.58 23.15 5.28
C GLU A 81 -6.97 23.12 4.64
N GLY A 82 -7.03 23.41 3.35
CA GLY A 82 -8.25 23.40 2.57
C GLY A 82 -8.13 22.52 1.33
N TYR A 83 -9.27 22.06 0.83
CA TYR A 83 -9.35 21.50 -0.51
C TYR A 83 -9.52 22.64 -1.52
N SER A 84 -8.83 22.53 -2.66
CA SER A 84 -8.91 23.54 -3.72
C SER A 84 -10.27 23.45 -4.42
N ASP A 85 -11.06 24.52 -4.32
CA ASP A 85 -12.32 24.65 -5.05
C ASP A 85 -12.11 24.56 -6.57
N LEU A 86 -11.00 25.13 -7.06
CA LEU A 86 -10.61 25.07 -8.47
C LEU A 86 -10.32 23.63 -8.93
N PHE A 87 -9.69 22.81 -8.06
CA PHE A 87 -9.45 21.40 -8.36
C PHE A 87 -10.75 20.60 -8.42
N ARG A 88 -11.68 20.88 -7.50
CA ARG A 88 -13.01 20.26 -7.47
C ARG A 88 -13.83 20.61 -8.70
N GLU A 89 -13.81 21.88 -9.10
CA GLU A 89 -14.48 22.35 -10.32
C GLU A 89 -13.88 21.71 -11.57
N ASN A 90 -12.55 21.66 -11.70
CA ASN A 90 -11.88 20.96 -12.79
C ASN A 90 -12.27 19.48 -12.87
N ALA A 91 -12.38 18.79 -11.72
CA ALA A 91 -12.81 17.39 -11.69
C ALA A 91 -14.25 17.22 -12.21
N MET A 92 -15.16 18.12 -11.84
CA MET A 92 -16.54 18.11 -12.36
C MET A 92 -16.57 18.40 -13.86
N LEU A 93 -15.85 19.43 -14.33
CA LEU A 93 -15.75 19.78 -15.74
C LEU A 93 -15.12 18.66 -16.58
N GLN A 94 -14.11 17.95 -16.07
CA GLN A 94 -13.54 16.79 -16.75
C GLN A 94 -14.55 15.65 -16.88
N LYS A 95 -15.36 15.41 -15.85
CA LYS A 95 -16.43 14.40 -15.88
C LYS A 95 -17.50 14.76 -16.91
N GLU A 96 -17.95 16.01 -16.93
CA GLU A 96 -18.92 16.50 -17.92
C GLU A 96 -18.38 16.43 -19.34
N ASN A 97 -17.13 16.87 -19.56
CA ASN A 97 -16.46 16.72 -20.85
C ASN A 97 -16.38 15.26 -21.30
N GLY A 98 -16.10 14.33 -20.37
CA GLY A 98 -16.13 12.90 -20.66
C GLY A 98 -17.51 12.42 -21.12
N ALA A 99 -18.57 12.82 -20.43
CA ALA A 99 -19.94 12.48 -20.79
C ALA A 99 -20.35 13.08 -22.14
N LEU A 100 -19.99 14.34 -22.41
CA LEU A 100 -20.24 15.00 -23.69
C LEU A 100 -19.51 14.32 -24.84
N ARG A 101 -18.23 13.96 -24.65
CA ARG A 101 -17.46 13.20 -25.65
C ARG A 101 -18.11 11.85 -25.98
N LEU A 102 -18.62 11.14 -24.97
CA LEU A 102 -19.35 9.89 -25.19
C LEU A 102 -20.61 10.09 -26.03
N ARG A 103 -21.39 11.14 -25.73
CA ARG A 103 -22.60 11.48 -26.50
C ARG A 103 -22.28 11.87 -27.94
N VAL A 104 -21.26 12.70 -28.15
CA VAL A 104 -20.80 13.09 -29.49
C VAL A 104 -20.40 11.84 -30.28
N LYS A 105 -19.66 10.91 -29.65
CA LYS A 105 -19.29 9.65 -30.30
C LYS A 105 -20.51 8.82 -30.71
N ALA A 106 -21.48 8.64 -29.81
CA ALA A 106 -22.70 7.89 -30.11
C ALA A 106 -23.53 8.55 -31.23
N MET A 107 -23.60 9.88 -31.25
CA MET A 107 -24.27 10.60 -32.34
C MET A 107 -23.54 10.42 -33.68
N GLN A 108 -22.21 10.46 -33.68
CA GLN A 108 -21.42 10.23 -34.89
C GLN A 108 -21.66 8.82 -35.45
N GLU A 109 -21.65 7.79 -34.59
CA GLU A 109 -21.97 6.41 -34.97
C GLU A 109 -23.38 6.29 -35.59
N ALA A 110 -24.37 7.02 -35.05
CA ALA A 110 -25.71 7.06 -35.61
C ALA A 110 -25.78 7.73 -36.99
N ILE A 111 -25.04 8.84 -37.19
CA ILE A 111 -24.93 9.51 -38.48
C ILE A 111 -24.31 8.58 -39.53
N ASP A 112 -23.23 7.90 -39.18
CA ASP A 112 -22.54 6.97 -40.07
C ASP A 112 -23.45 5.80 -40.46
N ALA A 113 -24.24 5.28 -39.52
CA ALA A 113 -25.22 4.24 -39.78
C ALA A 113 -26.33 4.69 -40.76
N ILE A 114 -26.84 5.92 -40.60
CA ILE A 114 -27.84 6.50 -41.51
C ILE A 114 -27.24 6.71 -42.90
N ASN A 115 -26.04 7.29 -42.99
CA ASN A 115 -25.36 7.51 -44.26
C ASN A 115 -25.15 6.20 -45.03
N ASN A 116 -24.66 5.16 -44.36
CA ASN A 116 -24.49 3.83 -44.96
C ASN A 116 -25.82 3.27 -45.50
N ARG A 117 -26.92 3.47 -44.77
CA ARG A 117 -28.25 2.99 -45.20
C ARG A 117 -28.77 3.76 -46.42
N VAL A 118 -28.57 5.07 -46.46
CA VAL A 118 -28.91 5.90 -47.63
C VAL A 118 -28.11 5.45 -48.85
N THR A 119 -26.79 5.29 -48.72
CA THR A 119 -25.94 4.80 -49.82
C THR A 119 -26.37 3.43 -50.31
N HIS A 120 -26.75 2.52 -49.40
CA HIS A 120 -27.25 1.20 -49.78
C HIS A 120 -28.56 1.28 -50.57
N LEU A 121 -29.54 2.06 -50.10
CA LEU A 121 -30.81 2.25 -50.80
C LEU A 121 -30.62 2.87 -52.19
N MET A 122 -29.78 3.90 -52.30
CA MET A 122 -29.45 4.51 -53.59
C MET A 122 -28.83 3.50 -54.56
N SER A 123 -27.96 2.60 -54.08
CA SER A 123 -27.38 1.55 -54.94
C SER A 123 -28.43 0.51 -55.37
N GLN A 124 -29.37 0.14 -54.50
CA GLN A 124 -30.46 -0.77 -54.85
C GLN A 124 -31.40 -0.16 -55.90
N GLU A 125 -31.74 1.11 -55.74
CA GLU A 125 -32.59 1.83 -56.68
C GLU A 125 -31.91 1.97 -58.05
N ALA A 126 -30.61 2.29 -58.09
CA ALA A 126 -29.82 2.32 -59.32
C ALA A 126 -29.81 0.94 -60.02
N ASN A 127 -29.64 -0.15 -59.27
CA ASN A 127 -29.67 -1.51 -59.81
C ASN A 127 -31.05 -1.91 -60.35
N LEU A 128 -32.13 -1.52 -59.66
CA LEU A 128 -33.50 -1.76 -60.11
C LEU A 128 -33.84 -0.99 -61.39
N LEU A 129 -33.36 0.25 -61.52
CA LEU A 129 -33.52 1.04 -62.74
C LEU A 129 -32.77 0.40 -63.92
N LEU A 130 -31.53 -0.07 -63.69
CA LEU A 130 -30.77 -0.80 -64.70
C LEU A 130 -31.47 -2.09 -65.14
N ALA A 131 -32.05 -2.85 -64.21
CA ALA A 131 -32.78 -4.09 -64.50
C ALA A 131 -34.11 -3.88 -65.23
N LYS A 132 -34.72 -2.69 -65.15
CA LYS A 132 -35.93 -2.33 -65.91
C LYS A 132 -35.63 -1.75 -67.30
N ALA A 133 -34.40 -1.28 -67.53
CA ALA A 133 -33.98 -0.64 -68.77
C ALA A 133 -33.34 -1.60 -69.80
N GLY A 134 -33.05 -2.85 -69.41
CA GLY A 134 -32.63 -3.94 -70.28
C GLY A 134 -33.76 -4.94 -70.52
#